data_AF-A0A0G3G161-F1
#
_entry.id   AF-A0A0G3G161-F1
#
_cell.length_a   1.000
_cell.length_b   1.000
_cell.length_c   1.000
_cell.angle_alpha   90.00
_cell.angle_beta   90.00
_cell.angle_gamma   90.00
#
_symmetry.space_group_name_H-M   'P 1'
#
loop_
_entity.id
_entity.type
_entity.pdbx_description
1 polymer ?
#
loop_
_entity_poly.entity_id
_entity_poly.type
_entity_poly.pdbx_seq_one_letter_code
_entity_poly.pdbx_strand_id
1 'polypeptide(L)'
;MTDLTWRKAIERVLSDAGGAMHYTDIAEQIVADGLRKNVGATPPATVNANISGSISKEGDNSPFRKVDRGVYMLKDSGSAAAPKAGAKPNVKEADEESEEQYDVVSSFGMFWRRDFVVWSGTPKILGIQQIGSEPVDFCGQFGIYLLYDGREVVYVGRSVDRPLGRRLYEHTLDRLSTRWDRFSWFGVLPVSDKGALQDQPEAYGAGKIIPALEAILIEALEPRQNRKRGDDLSAVEYLQKEDPEVEKRKAQAVLAKLANKF
;
A
#
# COMPACT_ATOMS: atom_id res chain seq x y z
N MET A 1 23.31 -11.98 11.11
CA MET A 1 21.99 -11.51 10.64
C MET A 1 21.47 -12.54 9.67
N THR A 2 20.35 -13.16 10.02
CA THR A 2 19.76 -14.30 9.31
C THR A 2 18.87 -13.77 8.20
N ASP A 3 19.08 -14.18 6.94
CA ASP A 3 18.15 -13.87 5.84
C ASP A 3 17.18 -15.05 5.70
N LEU A 4 16.01 -14.93 6.34
CA LEU A 4 15.02 -16.00 6.38
C LEU A 4 14.20 -16.05 5.09
N THR A 5 13.72 -17.24 4.74
CA THR A 5 12.64 -17.38 3.75
C THR A 5 11.37 -16.70 4.26
N TRP A 6 10.49 -16.25 3.35
CA TRP A 6 9.22 -15.64 3.73
C TRP A 6 8.44 -16.48 4.73
N ARG A 7 8.25 -17.77 4.44
CA ARG A 7 7.56 -18.70 5.36
C ARG A 7 8.16 -18.71 6.77
N LYS A 8 9.49 -18.82 6.90
CA LYS A 8 10.16 -18.84 8.22
C LYS A 8 10.08 -17.49 8.94
N ALA A 9 10.17 -16.39 8.20
CA ALA A 9 10.04 -15.05 8.77
C ALA A 9 8.61 -14.82 9.30
N ILE A 10 7.59 -15.24 8.56
CA ILE A 10 6.18 -15.17 8.96
C ILE A 10 5.92 -16.03 10.20
N GLU A 11 6.37 -17.29 10.20
CA GLU A 11 6.26 -18.18 11.36
C GLU A 11 6.94 -17.57 12.60
N ARG A 12 8.13 -16.95 12.43
CA ARG A 12 8.83 -16.29 13.53
C ARG A 12 8.03 -15.13 14.11
N VAL A 13 7.54 -14.22 13.26
CA VAL A 13 6.76 -13.06 13.68
C VAL A 13 5.47 -13.47 14.39
N LEU A 14 4.71 -14.39 13.81
CA LEU A 14 3.46 -14.86 14.44
C LEU A 14 3.71 -15.62 15.74
N SER A 15 4.81 -16.37 15.83
CA SER A 15 5.20 -17.04 17.07
C SER A 15 5.59 -16.05 18.16
N ASP A 16 6.33 -14.98 17.82
CA ASP A 16 6.78 -13.98 18.77
C ASP A 16 5.63 -13.08 19.24
N ALA A 17 4.65 -12.81 18.37
CA ALA A 17 3.45 -12.06 18.72
C ALA A 17 2.49 -12.83 19.64
N GLY A 18 2.50 -14.17 19.59
CA GLY A 18 1.64 -15.03 20.42
C GLY A 18 0.14 -14.87 20.14
N GLY A 19 -0.23 -14.27 19.01
CA GLY A 19 -1.60 -13.91 18.66
C GLY A 19 -1.81 -13.76 17.17
N ALA A 20 -3.02 -13.36 16.78
CA ALA A 20 -3.35 -13.11 15.38
C ALA A 20 -2.85 -11.72 14.94
N MET A 21 -2.35 -11.61 13.71
CA MET A 21 -1.83 -10.38 13.13
C MET A 21 -2.33 -10.19 11.70
N HIS A 22 -2.52 -8.95 11.27
CA HIS A 22 -2.80 -8.64 9.88
C HIS A 22 -1.54 -8.86 9.02
N TYR A 23 -1.67 -9.33 7.77
CA TYR A 23 -0.49 -9.60 6.93
C TYR A 23 0.38 -8.35 6.65
N THR A 24 -0.20 -7.15 6.73
CA THR A 24 0.54 -5.89 6.62
C THR A 24 1.45 -5.71 7.83
N ASP A 25 0.92 -5.86 9.05
CA ASP A 25 1.71 -5.81 10.29
C ASP A 25 2.80 -6.88 10.32
N ILE A 26 2.51 -8.08 9.80
CA ILE A 26 3.50 -9.15 9.68
C ILE A 26 4.65 -8.71 8.76
N ALA A 27 4.34 -8.10 7.60
CA ALA A 27 5.36 -7.63 6.66
C ALA A 27 6.22 -6.50 7.23
N GLU A 28 5.63 -5.58 7.99
CA GLU A 28 6.33 -4.51 8.69
C GLU A 28 7.26 -5.08 9.77
N GLN A 29 6.75 -5.99 10.60
CA GLN A 29 7.51 -6.62 11.68
C GLN A 29 8.70 -7.44 11.14
N ILE A 30 8.54 -8.12 10.00
CA ILE A 30 9.64 -8.84 9.33
C ILE A 30 10.82 -7.90 9.00
N VAL A 31 10.52 -6.67 8.56
CA VAL A 31 11.56 -5.66 8.29
C VAL A 31 12.11 -5.07 9.57
N ALA A 32 11.24 -4.72 10.52
CA ALA A 32 11.65 -4.13 11.80
C ALA A 32 12.62 -5.03 12.57
N ASP A 33 12.38 -6.34 12.55
CA ASP A 33 13.23 -7.34 13.20
C ASP A 33 14.46 -7.74 12.36
N GLY A 34 14.59 -7.20 11.14
CA GLY A 34 15.70 -7.51 10.23
C GLY A 34 15.75 -8.99 9.82
N LEU A 35 14.59 -9.67 9.80
CA LEU A 35 14.47 -11.10 9.47
C LEU A 35 14.71 -11.38 7.98
N ARG A 36 14.58 -10.35 7.14
CA ARG A 36 14.77 -10.45 5.69
C ARG A 36 15.34 -9.16 5.13
N LYS A 37 16.31 -9.26 4.20
CA LYS A 37 16.93 -8.08 3.58
C LYS A 37 16.20 -7.61 2.33
N ASN A 38 15.84 -8.57 1.46
CA ASN A 38 15.20 -8.28 0.18
C ASN A 38 13.71 -8.60 0.27
N VAL A 39 12.92 -7.54 0.48
CA VAL A 39 11.45 -7.64 0.62
C VAL A 39 10.69 -7.34 -0.67
N GLY A 40 11.39 -6.88 -1.71
CA GLY A 40 10.78 -6.57 -3.02
C GLY A 40 9.93 -5.30 -2.99
N ALA A 41 9.10 -5.12 -4.03
CA ALA A 41 8.23 -3.95 -4.16
C ALA A 41 6.97 -4.05 -3.30
N THR A 42 6.40 -5.26 -3.14
CA THR A 42 5.11 -5.47 -2.46
C THR A 42 5.14 -6.46 -1.28
N PRO A 43 5.79 -6.13 -0.16
CA PRO A 43 5.99 -7.06 0.95
C PRO A 43 4.69 -7.59 1.60
N PRO A 44 3.68 -6.75 1.96
CA PRO A 44 2.37 -7.22 2.45
C PRO A 44 1.71 -8.23 1.51
N ALA A 45 1.64 -7.94 0.20
CA ALA A 45 1.06 -8.85 -0.79
C ALA A 45 1.84 -10.18 -0.84
N THR A 46 3.17 -10.11 -0.73
CA THR A 46 4.03 -11.29 -0.71
C THR A 46 3.78 -12.15 0.54
N VAL A 47 3.59 -11.53 1.71
CA VAL A 47 3.23 -12.24 2.95
C VAL A 47 1.87 -12.92 2.80
N ASN A 48 0.85 -12.18 2.34
CA ASN A 48 -0.50 -12.72 2.15
C ASN A 48 -0.51 -13.92 1.18
N ALA A 49 0.24 -13.83 0.08
CA ALA A 49 0.37 -14.90 -0.90
C ALA A 49 1.08 -16.15 -0.34
N ASN A 50 2.09 -15.98 0.52
CA ASN A 50 2.76 -17.10 1.19
C ASN A 50 1.83 -17.83 2.17
N ILE A 51 1.08 -17.07 2.97
CA ILE A 51 0.14 -17.65 3.94
C ILE A 51 -1.02 -18.34 3.22
N SER A 52 -1.71 -17.63 2.34
CA SER A 52 -2.86 -18.14 1.58
C SER A 52 -2.45 -19.35 0.72
N GLY A 53 -1.29 -19.29 0.08
CA GLY A 53 -0.74 -20.39 -0.70
C GLY A 53 -0.43 -21.64 0.15
N SER A 54 0.08 -21.47 1.38
CA SER A 54 0.27 -22.58 2.32
C SER A 54 -1.07 -23.17 2.77
N ILE A 55 -2.05 -22.34 3.15
CA ILE A 55 -3.38 -22.81 3.56
C ILE A 55 -4.05 -23.59 2.43
N SER A 56 -4.03 -23.07 1.20
CA SER A 56 -4.63 -23.71 0.03
C SER A 56 -3.95 -25.03 -0.35
N LYS A 57 -2.61 -25.09 -0.33
CA LYS A 57 -1.85 -26.28 -0.77
C LYS A 57 -1.71 -27.35 0.30
N GLU A 58 -1.58 -26.94 1.56
CA GLU A 58 -1.26 -27.84 2.69
C GLU A 58 -2.48 -28.15 3.55
N GLY A 59 -3.57 -27.37 3.44
CA GLY A 59 -4.82 -27.60 4.16
C GLY A 59 -4.62 -27.69 5.68
N ASP A 60 -5.04 -28.82 6.26
CA ASP A 60 -4.90 -29.09 7.69
C ASP A 60 -3.42 -29.11 8.15
N ASN A 61 -2.49 -29.45 7.26
CA ASN A 61 -1.06 -29.47 7.55
C ASN A 61 -0.41 -28.08 7.47
N SER A 62 -1.13 -27.05 6.98
CA SER A 62 -0.61 -25.68 7.02
C SER A 62 -0.41 -25.23 8.46
N PRO A 63 0.73 -24.63 8.82
CA PRO A 63 0.95 -24.07 10.16
C PRO A 63 0.09 -22.82 10.41
N PHE A 64 -0.50 -22.23 9.37
CA PHE A 64 -1.27 -21.00 9.46
C PHE A 64 -2.77 -21.27 9.56
N ARG A 65 -3.48 -20.37 10.25
CA ARG A 65 -4.94 -20.33 10.29
C ARG A 65 -5.41 -18.89 10.05
N LYS A 66 -6.37 -18.71 9.13
CA LYS A 66 -7.10 -17.45 8.96
C LYS A 66 -8.08 -17.28 10.14
N VAL A 67 -8.05 -16.13 10.79
CA VAL A 67 -8.94 -15.79 11.93
C VAL A 67 -9.99 -14.78 11.50
N ASP A 68 -9.60 -13.84 10.64
CA ASP A 68 -10.46 -12.81 10.06
C ASP A 68 -9.93 -12.42 8.67
N ARG A 69 -10.58 -11.47 8.00
CA ARG A 69 -10.13 -10.87 6.74
C ARG A 69 -8.72 -10.27 6.89
N GLY A 70 -7.76 -10.83 6.17
CA GLY A 70 -6.35 -10.45 6.23
C GLY A 70 -5.61 -10.81 7.54
N VAL A 71 -6.29 -11.41 8.52
CA VAL A 71 -5.73 -11.69 9.85
C VAL A 71 -5.43 -13.18 10.02
N TYR A 72 -4.18 -13.47 10.39
CA TYR A 72 -3.64 -14.82 10.47
C TYR A 72 -2.97 -15.11 11.81
N MET A 73 -2.94 -16.37 12.21
CA MET A 73 -2.20 -16.85 13.38
C MET A 73 -1.58 -18.23 13.12
N LEU A 74 -0.64 -18.66 13.97
CA LEU A 74 -0.14 -20.03 13.97
C LEU A 74 -1.13 -20.99 14.62
N LYS A 75 -1.23 -22.22 14.10
CA LYS A 75 -1.87 -23.33 14.80
C LYS A 75 -0.92 -23.77 15.94
N ASP A 76 -1.45 -23.88 17.15
CA ASP A 76 -0.68 -24.45 18.27
C ASP A 76 -0.23 -25.87 17.92
N SER A 77 1.08 -26.13 18.00
CA SER A 77 1.65 -27.48 17.84
C SER A 77 1.37 -28.38 19.07
N GLY A 78 0.46 -28.00 19.96
CA GLY A 78 0.27 -28.72 21.24
C GLY A 78 -0.94 -28.34 22.10
N SER A 79 -2.05 -27.82 21.56
CA SER A 79 -3.27 -27.68 22.36
C SER A 79 -4.54 -28.03 21.58
N ALA A 80 -4.96 -29.28 21.75
CA ALA A 80 -6.37 -29.64 21.67
C ALA A 80 -7.11 -29.00 22.86
N ALA A 81 -7.30 -27.69 22.84
CA ALA A 81 -8.23 -26.99 23.71
C ALA A 81 -9.24 -26.26 22.83
N ALA A 82 -10.36 -26.94 22.60
CA ALA A 82 -11.55 -26.37 22.01
C ALA A 82 -11.94 -25.06 22.74
N PRO A 83 -12.41 -24.02 22.02
CA PRO A 83 -13.20 -22.98 22.66
C PRO A 83 -14.45 -23.64 23.25
N LYS A 84 -14.70 -23.44 24.55
CA LYS A 84 -15.92 -23.94 25.21
C LYS A 84 -17.15 -23.30 24.57
N ALA A 85 -17.90 -24.16 23.88
CA ALA A 85 -19.36 -24.22 23.71
C ALA A 85 -20.13 -22.90 23.79
N GLY A 86 -20.51 -22.38 22.61
CA GLY A 86 -21.49 -21.32 22.48
C GLY A 86 -21.89 -20.92 21.06
N ALA A 87 -21.54 -21.67 20.01
CA ALA A 87 -22.08 -21.44 18.67
C ALA A 87 -22.03 -22.74 17.86
N LYS A 88 -23.14 -23.09 17.22
CA LYS A 88 -23.31 -24.29 16.39
C LYS A 88 -22.26 -24.30 15.26
N PRO A 89 -21.70 -25.46 14.88
CA PRO A 89 -20.82 -25.56 13.73
C PRO A 89 -21.68 -25.47 12.47
N ASN A 90 -21.84 -24.25 11.94
CA ASN A 90 -22.13 -24.10 10.54
C ASN A 90 -20.77 -24.06 9.86
N VAL A 91 -20.31 -25.22 9.39
CA VAL A 91 -19.29 -25.27 8.33
C VAL A 91 -20.00 -24.75 7.09
N LYS A 92 -20.22 -23.44 7.05
CA LYS A 92 -20.29 -22.71 5.80
C LYS A 92 -18.85 -22.39 5.49
N GLU A 93 -18.44 -22.88 4.34
CA GLU A 93 -17.28 -22.47 3.57
C GLU A 93 -16.80 -21.10 4.02
N ALA A 94 -15.55 -21.04 4.48
CA ALA A 94 -14.90 -19.79 4.78
C ALA A 94 -14.97 -18.95 3.49
N ASP A 95 -15.97 -18.07 3.43
CA ASP A 95 -16.19 -17.21 2.29
C ASP A 95 -14.85 -16.54 1.97
N GLU A 96 -14.50 -16.60 0.69
CA GLU A 96 -13.35 -15.94 0.08
C GLU A 96 -13.55 -14.42 0.13
N GLU A 97 -13.78 -13.85 1.31
CA GLU A 97 -13.79 -12.42 1.52
C GLU A 97 -12.34 -11.93 1.38
N SER A 98 -11.95 -11.72 0.12
CA SER A 98 -10.85 -10.85 -0.26
C SER A 98 -11.20 -9.43 0.16
N GLU A 99 -10.18 -8.60 0.33
CA GLU A 99 -10.40 -7.18 0.61
C GLU A 99 -10.95 -6.48 -0.64
N GLU A 100 -12.26 -6.62 -0.91
CA GLU A 100 -12.92 -6.26 -2.19
C GLU A 100 -12.63 -4.83 -2.69
N GLN A 101 -12.37 -3.90 -1.77
CA GLN A 101 -12.00 -2.53 -2.12
C GLN A 101 -10.64 -2.42 -2.82
N TYR A 102 -9.70 -3.33 -2.54
CA TYR A 102 -8.40 -3.40 -3.21
C TYR A 102 -8.50 -3.86 -4.65
N ASP A 103 -9.60 -4.53 -4.99
CA ASP A 103 -9.81 -4.95 -6.36
C ASP A 103 -9.96 -3.73 -7.29
N VAL A 104 -10.52 -2.63 -6.77
CA VAL A 104 -10.70 -1.38 -7.53
C VAL A 104 -9.58 -0.39 -7.24
N VAL A 105 -9.33 -0.05 -5.97
CA VAL A 105 -8.23 0.84 -5.58
C VAL A 105 -7.03 -0.03 -5.20
N SER A 106 -6.17 -0.28 -6.17
CA SER A 106 -5.06 -1.23 -6.02
C SER A 106 -3.80 -0.60 -5.42
N SER A 107 -3.72 0.73 -5.42
CA SER A 107 -2.66 1.49 -4.76
C SER A 107 -3.11 2.92 -4.55
N PHE A 108 -2.65 3.58 -3.49
CA PHE A 108 -2.89 5.00 -3.28
C PHE A 108 -1.73 5.65 -2.52
N GLY A 109 -1.69 6.97 -2.54
CA GLY A 109 -0.73 7.75 -1.77
C GLY A 109 -1.36 9.04 -1.28
N MET A 110 -1.12 9.38 -0.01
CA MET A 110 -1.73 10.54 0.64
C MET A 110 -0.73 11.66 0.91
N PHE A 111 -1.12 12.89 0.55
CA PHE A 111 -0.39 14.13 0.85
C PHE A 111 1.07 14.15 0.40
N TRP A 112 1.37 13.48 -0.72
CA TRP A 112 2.69 13.47 -1.33
C TRP A 112 3.11 14.88 -1.71
N ARG A 113 4.37 15.22 -1.43
CA ARG A 113 4.91 16.55 -1.64
C ARG A 113 5.25 16.77 -3.09
N ARG A 114 4.88 17.94 -3.60
CA ARG A 114 5.21 18.37 -4.96
C ARG A 114 6.71 18.55 -5.18
N ASP A 115 7.43 19.00 -4.15
CA ASP A 115 8.86 19.31 -4.22
C ASP A 115 9.77 18.07 -4.18
N PHE A 116 9.18 16.88 -4.00
CA PHE A 116 9.89 15.59 -4.01
C PHE A 116 9.92 14.94 -5.41
N VAL A 117 9.33 15.60 -6.41
CA VAL A 117 9.23 15.12 -7.79
C VAL A 117 10.04 16.01 -8.72
N VAL A 118 10.81 15.39 -9.62
CA VAL A 118 11.39 16.11 -10.77
C VAL A 118 10.36 16.18 -11.89
N TRP A 119 9.72 17.35 -12.01
CA TRP A 119 8.67 17.59 -12.99
C TRP A 119 9.22 17.62 -14.42
N SER A 120 8.65 16.76 -15.27
CA SER A 120 8.90 16.66 -16.71
C SER A 120 7.67 16.07 -17.41
N GLY A 121 7.69 15.87 -18.73
CA GLY A 121 6.56 15.29 -19.47
C GLY A 121 6.14 13.88 -18.99
N THR A 122 7.07 13.14 -18.38
CA THR A 122 6.90 11.82 -17.76
C THR A 122 7.68 11.82 -16.44
N PRO A 123 7.15 12.48 -15.39
CA PRO A 123 7.86 12.61 -14.12
C PRO A 123 7.86 11.28 -13.38
N LYS A 124 8.91 10.96 -12.63
CA LYS A 124 8.90 9.80 -11.74
C LYS A 124 8.04 10.10 -10.51
N ILE A 125 7.04 9.27 -10.26
CA ILE A 125 6.13 9.40 -9.11
C ILE A 125 6.42 8.22 -8.19
N LEU A 126 7.48 8.33 -7.40
CA LEU A 126 8.03 7.19 -6.66
C LEU A 126 7.35 6.99 -5.31
N GLY A 127 6.92 5.76 -5.03
CA GLY A 127 6.41 5.33 -3.73
C GLY A 127 7.05 4.04 -3.24
N ILE A 128 7.01 3.81 -1.93
CA ILE A 128 7.40 2.55 -1.27
C ILE A 128 6.26 2.10 -0.34
N GLN A 129 5.97 0.80 -0.32
CA GLN A 129 4.88 0.27 0.51
C GLN A 129 5.29 0.19 1.99
N GLN A 130 6.58 -0.06 2.25
CA GLN A 130 7.14 -0.01 3.60
C GLN A 130 8.63 0.34 3.53
N ILE A 131 9.22 0.71 4.66
CA ILE A 131 10.66 0.98 4.74
C ILE A 131 11.44 -0.24 4.23
N GLY A 132 12.43 0.01 3.38
CA GLY A 132 13.25 -1.05 2.78
C GLY A 132 12.63 -1.77 1.58
N SER A 133 11.38 -1.48 1.20
CA SER A 133 10.81 -1.99 -0.05
C SER A 133 11.43 -1.29 -1.26
N GLU A 134 11.39 -1.97 -2.42
CA GLU A 134 11.82 -1.37 -3.68
C GLU A 134 10.84 -0.26 -4.10
N PRO A 135 11.34 0.87 -4.64
CA PRO A 135 10.46 1.94 -5.13
C PRO A 135 9.66 1.52 -6.37
N VAL A 136 8.40 1.96 -6.41
CA VAL A 136 7.46 1.78 -7.52
C VAL A 136 7.22 3.14 -8.17
N ASP A 137 7.25 3.20 -9.51
CA ASP A 137 6.91 4.42 -10.26
C ASP A 137 5.45 4.42 -10.68
N PHE A 138 4.67 5.34 -10.10
CA PHE A 138 3.25 5.52 -10.37
C PHE A 138 2.96 6.54 -11.49
N CYS A 139 3.97 6.97 -12.25
CA CYS A 139 3.77 7.90 -13.36
C CYS A 139 2.66 7.42 -14.30
N GLY A 140 2.62 6.11 -14.59
CA GLY A 140 1.67 5.46 -15.51
C GLY A 140 0.27 5.22 -14.95
N GLN A 141 0.01 5.53 -13.68
CA GLN A 141 -1.22 5.16 -12.99
C GLN A 141 -2.47 5.86 -13.56
N PHE A 142 -3.63 5.20 -13.48
CA PHE A 142 -4.95 5.76 -13.77
C PHE A 142 -5.79 5.83 -12.49
N GLY A 143 -6.85 6.64 -12.49
CA GLY A 143 -7.73 6.82 -11.34
C GLY A 143 -8.02 8.29 -11.06
N ILE A 144 -8.03 8.66 -9.78
CA ILE A 144 -8.34 10.03 -9.33
C ILE A 144 -7.19 10.64 -8.53
N TYR A 145 -7.08 11.96 -8.53
CA TYR A 145 -6.11 12.67 -7.73
C TYR A 145 -6.66 13.97 -7.16
N LEU A 146 -6.10 14.39 -6.04
CA LEU A 146 -6.42 15.60 -5.32
C LEU A 146 -5.17 16.46 -5.26
N LEU A 147 -5.32 17.77 -5.45
CA LEU A 147 -4.27 18.75 -5.23
C LEU A 147 -4.61 19.59 -3.99
N TYR A 148 -3.60 19.88 -3.19
CA TYR A 148 -3.76 20.57 -1.92
C TYR A 148 -2.91 21.84 -1.87
N ASP A 149 -3.46 22.86 -1.22
CA ASP A 149 -2.71 23.99 -0.66
C ASP A 149 -2.75 23.87 0.87
N GLY A 150 -1.66 23.36 1.45
CA GLY A 150 -1.62 23.02 2.87
C GLY A 150 -2.59 21.86 3.21
N ARG A 151 -3.72 22.16 3.86
CA ARG A 151 -4.77 21.18 4.19
C ARG A 151 -6.02 21.32 3.32
N GLU A 152 -6.10 22.34 2.49
CA GLU A 152 -7.27 22.60 1.65
C GLU A 152 -7.16 21.82 0.34
N VAL A 153 -8.21 21.09 -0.04
CA VAL A 153 -8.33 20.49 -1.36
C VAL A 153 -8.72 21.59 -2.35
N VAL A 154 -7.80 21.97 -3.24
CA VAL A 154 -8.04 23.05 -4.22
C VAL A 154 -8.49 22.52 -5.58
N TYR A 155 -8.27 21.24 -5.85
CA TYR A 155 -8.65 20.61 -7.12
C TYR A 155 -8.79 19.10 -6.98
N VAL A 156 -9.75 18.54 -7.70
CA VAL A 156 -9.92 17.09 -7.88
C VAL A 156 -9.94 16.80 -9.38
N GLY A 157 -9.12 15.84 -9.81
CA GLY A 157 -8.97 15.46 -11.21
C GLY A 157 -9.04 13.95 -11.42
N ARG A 158 -9.15 13.57 -12.69
CA ARG A 158 -9.15 12.17 -13.14
C ARG A 158 -8.03 11.91 -14.15
N SER A 159 -7.48 10.71 -14.11
CA SER A 159 -6.44 10.16 -14.97
C SER A 159 -7.03 8.93 -15.68
N VAL A 160 -7.47 9.09 -16.93
CA VAL A 160 -8.12 8.02 -17.72
C VAL A 160 -7.44 7.89 -19.08
N ASP A 161 -7.52 8.92 -19.92
CA ASP A 161 -6.88 8.90 -21.25
C ASP A 161 -5.38 9.26 -21.20
N ARG A 162 -4.95 9.84 -20.09
CA ARG A 162 -3.58 10.30 -19.85
C ARG A 162 -3.17 9.86 -18.45
N PRO A 163 -1.93 9.41 -18.27
CA PRO A 163 -1.47 8.84 -17.01
C PRO A 163 -1.26 9.90 -15.94
N LEU A 164 -1.22 9.45 -14.68
CA LEU A 164 -1.23 10.30 -13.49
C LEU A 164 -0.09 11.31 -13.51
N GLY A 165 1.13 10.85 -13.75
CA GLY A 165 2.32 11.71 -13.79
C GLY A 165 2.19 12.80 -14.85
N ARG A 166 1.61 12.49 -16.01
CA ARG A 166 1.36 13.48 -17.07
C ARG A 166 0.35 14.54 -16.63
N ARG A 167 -0.74 14.13 -16.00
CA ARG A 167 -1.78 15.06 -15.50
C ARG A 167 -1.23 15.97 -14.40
N LEU A 168 -0.48 15.41 -13.45
CA LEU A 168 0.15 16.20 -12.39
C LEU A 168 1.17 17.20 -12.97
N TYR A 169 1.97 16.78 -13.96
CA TYR A 169 2.89 17.67 -14.64
C TYR A 169 2.18 18.85 -15.33
N GLU A 170 1.05 18.62 -15.99
CA GLU A 170 0.27 19.69 -16.63
C GLU A 170 -0.16 20.76 -15.62
N HIS A 171 -0.53 20.36 -14.39
CA HIS A 171 -0.85 21.27 -13.27
C HIS A 171 0.35 22.03 -12.71
N THR A 172 1.57 21.73 -13.16
CA THR A 172 2.75 22.55 -12.85
C THR A 172 2.95 23.70 -13.83
N LEU A 173 2.24 23.68 -14.96
CA LEU A 173 2.38 24.66 -16.05
C LEU A 173 1.14 25.53 -16.22
N ASP A 174 -0.01 25.08 -15.75
CA ASP A 174 -1.28 25.76 -15.95
C ASP A 174 -1.57 26.83 -14.86
N ARG A 175 -2.82 27.29 -14.79
CA ARG A 175 -3.28 28.28 -13.80
C ARG A 175 -3.19 27.81 -12.34
N LEU A 176 -3.03 26.51 -12.10
CA LEU A 176 -2.87 25.91 -10.77
C LEU A 176 -1.40 25.78 -10.37
N SER A 177 -0.45 26.06 -11.27
CA SER A 177 1.01 25.92 -11.05
C SER A 177 1.58 26.52 -9.76
N THR A 178 0.92 27.48 -9.12
CA THR A 178 1.36 28.11 -7.86
C THR A 178 0.40 27.88 -6.69
N ARG A 179 -0.64 27.07 -6.88
CA ARG A 179 -1.77 26.91 -5.96
C ARG A 179 -1.81 25.55 -5.27
N TRP A 180 -0.74 24.77 -5.36
CA TRP A 180 -0.67 23.49 -4.67
C TRP A 180 0.77 23.10 -4.31
N ASP A 181 0.92 22.48 -3.15
CA ASP A 181 2.17 22.02 -2.57
C ASP A 181 2.18 20.50 -2.32
N ARG A 182 1.00 19.86 -2.28
CA ARG A 182 0.83 18.42 -2.10
C ARG A 182 -0.24 17.83 -3.01
N PHE A 183 -0.20 16.52 -3.17
CA PHE A 183 -1.17 15.76 -3.92
C PHE A 183 -1.44 14.40 -3.28
N SER A 184 -2.66 13.92 -3.44
CA SER A 184 -3.03 12.53 -3.12
C SER A 184 -3.57 11.89 -4.39
N TRP A 185 -3.48 10.59 -4.50
CA TRP A 185 -3.93 9.85 -5.67
C TRP A 185 -4.43 8.47 -5.28
N PHE A 186 -5.44 7.99 -5.99
CA PHE A 186 -6.02 6.66 -5.83
C PHE A 186 -6.00 5.97 -7.20
N GLY A 187 -5.19 4.92 -7.27
CA GLY A 187 -4.82 4.20 -8.47
C GLY A 187 -5.64 2.93 -8.71
N VAL A 188 -5.90 2.61 -9.97
CA VAL A 188 -6.66 1.41 -10.36
C VAL A 188 -5.80 0.32 -11.02
N LEU A 189 -4.63 0.66 -11.54
CA LEU A 189 -3.68 -0.29 -12.13
C LEU A 189 -2.91 -1.04 -11.03
N PRO A 190 -3.04 -2.38 -10.91
CA PRO A 190 -2.35 -3.16 -9.89
C PRO A 190 -0.83 -3.09 -10.00
N VAL A 191 -0.14 -3.34 -8.89
CA VAL A 191 1.33 -3.41 -8.84
C VAL A 191 1.75 -4.87 -8.74
N SER A 192 2.60 -5.31 -9.67
CA SER A 192 3.20 -6.65 -9.65
C SER A 192 4.22 -6.81 -8.51
N ASP A 193 4.62 -8.06 -8.25
CA ASP A 193 5.70 -8.42 -7.32
C ASP A 193 7.05 -7.73 -7.63
N LYS A 194 7.26 -7.35 -8.89
CA LYS A 194 8.43 -6.62 -9.39
C LYS A 194 8.26 -5.09 -9.40
N GLY A 195 7.16 -4.58 -8.89
CA GLY A 195 6.91 -3.13 -8.83
C GLY A 195 6.50 -2.50 -10.16
N ALA A 196 6.07 -3.28 -11.15
CA ALA A 196 5.53 -2.76 -12.40
C ALA A 196 4.00 -2.64 -12.33
N LEU A 197 3.44 -1.55 -12.89
CA LEU A 197 2.00 -1.38 -13.08
C LEU A 197 1.46 -2.39 -14.10
N GLN A 198 0.29 -2.94 -13.81
CA GLN A 198 -0.39 -3.96 -14.61
C GLN A 198 -1.74 -3.45 -15.13
N ASP A 199 -2.31 -4.17 -16.09
CA ASP A 199 -3.64 -3.87 -16.60
C ASP A 199 -4.72 -4.11 -15.55
N GLN A 200 -5.74 -3.25 -15.57
CA GLN A 200 -6.94 -3.44 -14.76
C GLN A 200 -7.91 -4.44 -15.42
N PRO A 201 -8.82 -5.08 -14.65
CA PRO A 201 -9.94 -5.82 -15.20
C PRO A 201 -10.82 -4.97 -16.15
N GLU A 202 -11.47 -5.60 -17.12
CA GLU A 202 -12.38 -4.90 -18.06
C GLU A 202 -13.60 -4.29 -17.37
N ALA A 203 -14.07 -4.90 -16.27
CA ALA A 203 -15.25 -4.45 -15.54
C ALA A 203 -15.16 -4.77 -14.04
N TYR A 204 -15.83 -3.93 -13.24
CA TYR A 204 -16.01 -4.13 -11.81
C TYR A 204 -17.49 -4.28 -11.48
N GLY A 205 -17.81 -5.25 -10.62
CA GLY A 205 -19.15 -5.39 -10.06
C GLY A 205 -19.45 -4.31 -9.03
N ALA A 206 -20.72 -3.97 -8.84
CA ALA A 206 -21.16 -2.97 -7.86
C ALA A 206 -20.68 -3.28 -6.42
N GLY A 207 -20.59 -4.57 -6.07
CA GLY A 207 -20.06 -5.03 -4.78
C GLY A 207 -18.63 -4.57 -4.50
N LYS A 208 -17.80 -4.39 -5.54
CA LYS A 208 -16.41 -3.91 -5.40
C LYS A 208 -16.29 -2.39 -5.51
N ILE A 209 -17.15 -1.77 -6.32
CA ILE A 209 -17.13 -0.31 -6.56
C ILE A 209 -17.59 0.46 -5.32
N ILE A 210 -18.67 0.03 -4.67
CA ILE A 210 -19.25 0.78 -3.53
C ILE A 210 -18.25 0.89 -2.37
N PRO A 211 -17.62 -0.21 -1.89
CA PRO A 211 -16.57 -0.13 -0.86
C PRO A 211 -15.38 0.73 -1.28
N ALA A 212 -14.96 0.66 -2.54
CA ALA A 212 -13.86 1.47 -3.03
C ALA A 212 -14.17 2.97 -3.01
N LEU A 213 -15.39 3.37 -3.41
CA LEU A 213 -15.83 4.77 -3.34
C LEU A 213 -15.94 5.27 -1.89
N GLU A 214 -16.47 4.43 -1.00
CA GLU A 214 -16.52 4.74 0.43
C GLU A 214 -15.11 4.95 0.99
N ALA A 215 -14.19 4.02 0.71
CA ALA A 215 -12.83 4.08 1.19
C ALA A 215 -12.08 5.34 0.72
N ILE A 216 -12.23 5.72 -0.55
CA ILE A 216 -11.70 6.99 -1.09
C ILE A 216 -12.22 8.19 -0.29
N LEU A 217 -13.53 8.23 0.00
CA LEU A 217 -14.14 9.34 0.72
C LEU A 217 -13.70 9.39 2.18
N ILE A 218 -13.54 8.23 2.83
CA ILE A 218 -13.03 8.14 4.19
C ILE A 218 -11.60 8.66 4.27
N GLU A 219 -10.71 8.18 3.39
CA GLU A 219 -9.30 8.59 3.38
C GLU A 219 -9.14 10.05 2.98
N ALA A 220 -9.86 10.53 1.96
CA ALA A 220 -9.70 11.90 1.48
C ALA A 220 -10.30 12.96 2.41
N LEU A 221 -11.42 12.66 3.11
CA LEU A 221 -12.15 13.63 3.92
C LEU A 221 -11.87 13.52 5.41
N GLU A 222 -11.23 12.43 5.86
CA GLU A 222 -10.93 12.12 7.26
C GLU A 222 -12.11 12.41 8.24
N PRO A 223 -13.35 11.96 7.95
CA PRO A 223 -14.52 12.38 8.71
C PRO A 223 -14.41 11.98 10.19
N ARG A 224 -14.78 12.90 11.09
CA ARG A 224 -14.58 12.74 12.56
C ARG A 224 -15.37 11.57 13.16
N GLN A 225 -16.48 11.17 12.52
CA GLN A 225 -17.38 10.13 13.03
C GLN A 225 -17.06 8.74 12.48
N ASN A 226 -16.23 8.63 11.43
CA ASN A 226 -15.77 7.33 10.96
C ASN A 226 -14.72 6.81 11.92
N ARG A 227 -15.09 5.80 12.70
CA ARG A 227 -14.21 5.15 13.68
C ARG A 227 -13.30 4.09 13.04
N LYS A 228 -13.61 3.61 11.83
CA LYS A 228 -12.80 2.68 11.02
C LYS A 228 -11.57 3.35 10.37
N ARG A 229 -10.99 4.37 11.02
CA ARG A 229 -9.81 5.07 10.47
C ARG A 229 -8.65 4.09 10.37
N GLY A 230 -8.15 3.84 9.15
CA GLY A 230 -6.87 3.16 8.91
C GLY A 230 -6.94 1.68 8.48
N ASP A 231 -8.06 0.97 8.66
CA ASP A 231 -8.12 -0.46 8.32
C ASP A 231 -8.55 -0.71 6.87
N ASP A 232 -9.25 0.23 6.25
CA ASP A 232 -9.90 -0.03 4.96
C ASP A 232 -8.86 -0.02 3.82
N LEU A 233 -7.92 0.95 3.74
CA LEU A 233 -6.94 1.02 2.63
C LEU A 233 -5.47 0.76 2.98
N SER A 234 -5.10 0.67 4.25
CA SER A 234 -3.67 0.67 4.66
C SER A 234 -2.79 -0.35 3.94
N ALA A 235 -3.31 -1.54 3.60
CA ALA A 235 -2.52 -2.57 2.94
C ALA A 235 -2.06 -2.18 1.51
N VAL A 236 -2.70 -1.19 0.87
CA VAL A 236 -2.37 -0.71 -0.48
C VAL A 236 -1.85 0.73 -0.48
N GLU A 237 -1.50 1.28 0.68
CA GLU A 237 -0.88 2.60 0.78
C GLU A 237 0.58 2.57 0.35
N TYR A 238 1.01 3.61 -0.35
CA TYR A 238 2.41 3.88 -0.64
C TYR A 238 2.84 5.20 -0.01
N LEU A 239 3.96 5.15 0.71
CA LEU A 239 4.66 6.32 1.20
C LEU A 239 5.50 6.92 0.08
N GLN A 240 5.49 8.25 -0.03
CA GLN A 240 6.28 8.92 -1.06
C GLN A 240 7.77 8.69 -0.85
N LYS A 241 8.47 8.34 -1.94
CA LYS A 241 9.92 8.35 -2.01
C LYS A 241 10.38 9.58 -2.77
N GLU A 242 11.22 10.41 -2.15
CA GLU A 242 11.86 11.55 -2.84
C GLU A 242 12.68 11.04 -4.03
N ASP A 243 12.52 11.69 -5.20
CA ASP A 243 13.32 11.39 -6.37
C ASP A 243 14.80 11.69 -6.05
N PRO A 244 15.74 10.73 -6.22
CA PRO A 244 17.15 10.93 -5.93
C PRO A 244 17.78 12.14 -6.62
N GLU A 245 17.25 12.54 -7.78
CA GLU A 245 17.71 13.72 -8.50
C GLU A 245 17.33 15.04 -7.78
N VAL A 246 16.25 15.06 -6.98
CA VAL A 246 15.90 16.20 -6.12
C VAL A 246 16.97 16.39 -5.04
N GLU A 247 17.35 15.33 -4.33
CA GLU A 247 18.39 15.37 -3.29
C GLU A 247 19.71 15.89 -3.87
N LYS A 248 20.09 15.36 -5.04
CA LYS A 248 21.29 15.79 -5.76
C LYS A 248 21.27 17.28 -6.11
N ARG A 249 20.13 17.79 -6.62
CA ARG A 249 19.97 19.22 -6.94
C ARG A 249 20.03 20.11 -5.70
N LYS A 250 19.42 19.67 -4.59
CA LYS A 250 19.50 20.37 -3.29
C LYS A 250 20.95 20.45 -2.81
N ALA A 251 21.69 19.34 -2.85
CA ALA A 251 23.10 19.30 -2.45
C ALA A 251 23.97 20.22 -3.31
N GLN A 252 23.79 20.19 -4.64
CA GLN A 252 24.50 21.09 -5.57
C GLN A 252 24.20 22.56 -5.31
N ALA A 253 22.94 22.91 -5.05
CA ALA A 253 22.55 24.28 -4.74
C ALA A 253 23.18 24.79 -3.44
N VAL A 254 23.30 23.94 -2.41
CA VAL A 254 23.99 24.28 -1.16
C VAL A 254 25.48 24.51 -1.40
N LEU A 255 26.15 23.62 -2.14
CA LEU A 255 27.57 23.77 -2.48
C LEU A 255 27.84 25.05 -3.28
N ALA A 256 27.01 25.36 -4.27
CA ALA A 256 27.13 26.60 -5.06
C ALA A 256 26.95 27.86 -4.20
N LYS A 257 26.01 27.85 -3.23
CA LYS A 257 25.83 28.96 -2.29
C LYS A 257 27.02 29.14 -1.34
N LEU A 258 27.71 28.05 -0.96
CA LEU A 258 28.91 28.12 -0.13
C LEU A 258 30.11 28.62 -0.95
N ALA A 259 30.28 28.14 -2.18
CA ALA A 259 31.36 28.56 -3.06
C ALA A 259 31.30 30.05 -3.41
N ASN A 260 30.11 30.61 -3.61
CA ASN A 260 29.91 32.05 -3.89
C ASN A 260 30.01 32.96 -2.65
N LYS A 261 30.22 32.40 -1.45
CA LYS A 261 30.45 33.16 -0.20
C LYS A 261 31.94 33.30 0.14
N PHE A 262 32.82 32.75 -0.69
CA PHE A 262 34.27 32.93 -0.67
C PHE A 262 34.71 33.58 -1.98
#